data_AF-A0A2I9CS43-F1
#
_entry.id   AF-A0A2I9CS43-F1
#
_cell.length_a   1.000
_cell.length_b   1.000
_cell.length_c   1.000
_cell.angle_alpha   90.00
_cell.angle_beta   90.00
_cell.angle_gamma   90.00
#
_symmetry.space_group_name_H-M   'P 1'
#
loop_
_entity.id
_entity.type
_entity.pdbx_description
1 polymer ?
#
loop_
_entity_poly.entity_id
_entity_poly.type
_entity_poly.pdbx_seq_one_letter_code
_entity_poly.pdbx_strand_id
1 'polypeptide(L)'
;LLETPRVALVRAADGLEALNSVMELMRDLRRPRGDMWEVAVWEDALASDGREVYLTFQVHNEAIVIPENVDCIRALSGTEPDAARSIAKTDASLGITRHFLPSSRPPRVTPGQGTPAGSKGAEEPTAPR
;
A
#
# COMPACT_ATOMS: atom_id res chain seq x y z
N LEU A 1 0.65 8.48 -6.73
CA LEU A 1 0.31 7.23 -6.01
C LEU A 1 -1.19 7.00 -5.97
N LEU A 2 -1.98 7.90 -5.37
CA LEU A 2 -3.43 7.69 -5.16
C LEU A 2 -4.27 7.50 -6.43
N GLU A 3 -3.84 8.06 -7.57
CA GLU A 3 -4.56 7.95 -8.85
C GLU A 3 -4.02 6.84 -9.76
N THR A 4 -2.86 6.26 -9.43
CA THR A 4 -2.17 5.26 -10.27
C THR A 4 -2.83 3.88 -10.12
N PRO A 5 -3.31 3.22 -11.20
CA PRO A 5 -3.86 1.86 -11.11
C PRO A 5 -2.86 0.87 -10.49
N ARG A 6 -3.37 -0.21 -9.87
CA ARG A 6 -2.55 -1.32 -9.31
C ARG A 6 -1.54 -0.91 -8.24
N VAL A 7 -1.79 0.21 -7.58
CA VAL A 7 -1.06 0.65 -6.39
C VAL A 7 -2.03 0.69 -5.22
N ALA A 8 -1.68 -0.03 -4.14
CA ALA A 8 -2.44 -0.07 -2.90
C ALA A 8 -1.64 0.60 -1.78
N LEU A 9 -2.31 1.35 -0.91
CA LEU A 9 -1.68 1.93 0.28
C LEU A 9 -1.89 1.04 1.49
N VAL A 10 -0.82 0.82 2.25
CA VAL A 10 -0.82 0.06 3.51
C VAL A 10 -0.28 0.92 4.65
N ARG A 11 -0.77 0.67 5.87
CA ARG A 11 -0.40 1.39 7.09
C ARG A 11 -0.12 0.43 8.22
N ALA A 12 0.85 0.78 9.06
CA ALA A 12 1.12 0.05 10.29
C ALA A 12 -0.05 0.13 11.27
N ALA A 13 -0.79 1.24 11.27
CA ALA A 13 -1.97 1.44 12.10
C ALA A 13 -3.11 0.44 11.83
N ASP A 14 -3.12 -0.21 10.67
CA ASP A 14 -4.10 -1.25 10.33
C ASP A 14 -3.69 -2.66 10.83
N GLY A 15 -2.68 -2.75 11.71
CA GLY A 15 -2.16 -4.02 12.24
C GLY A 15 -1.20 -4.74 11.29
N LEU A 16 -0.72 -4.05 10.25
CA LEU A 16 0.23 -4.58 9.28
C LEU A 16 1.65 -4.20 9.72
N GLU A 17 2.39 -5.13 10.29
CA GLU A 17 3.73 -4.85 10.86
C GLU A 17 4.87 -5.17 9.87
N ALA A 18 4.63 -6.06 8.92
CA ALA A 18 5.66 -6.55 8.00
C ALA A 18 5.07 -7.20 6.74
N LEU A 19 5.96 -7.56 5.81
CA LEU A 19 5.64 -8.17 4.53
C LEU A 19 4.68 -9.38 4.65
N ASN A 20 4.94 -10.25 5.62
CA ASN A 20 4.15 -11.45 5.90
C ASN A 20 2.72 -11.10 6.33
N SER A 21 2.52 -10.05 7.14
CA SER A 21 1.17 -9.64 7.57
C SER A 21 0.29 -9.18 6.40
N VAL A 22 0.88 -8.54 5.38
CA VAL A 22 0.18 -8.18 4.13
C VAL A 22 -0.22 -9.43 3.35
N MET A 23 0.64 -10.46 3.31
CA MET A 23 0.34 -11.72 2.63
C MET A 23 -0.74 -12.53 3.35
N GLU A 24 -0.75 -12.56 4.69
CA GLU A 24 -1.84 -13.16 5.45
C GLU A 24 -3.15 -12.40 5.22
N LEU A 25 -3.12 -11.06 5.17
CA LEU A 25 -4.30 -10.26 4.80
C LEU A 25 -4.86 -10.67 3.43
N MET A 26 -4.02 -10.93 2.42
CA MET A 26 -4.53 -11.39 1.11
C MET A 26 -5.25 -12.73 1.20
N ARG A 27 -4.80 -13.63 2.09
CA ARG A 27 -5.47 -14.92 2.36
C ARG A 27 -6.79 -14.71 3.09
N ASP A 28 -6.83 -13.80 4.06
CA ASP A 28 -8.06 -13.44 4.80
C ASP A 28 -9.10 -12.79 3.90
N LEU A 29 -8.67 -11.99 2.91
CA LEU A 29 -9.51 -11.45 1.84
C LEU A 29 -9.97 -12.53 0.84
N ARG A 30 -9.58 -13.80 1.05
CA ARG A 30 -9.89 -14.97 0.21
C ARG A 30 -9.49 -14.78 -1.24
N ARG A 31 -8.40 -14.05 -1.50
CA ARG A 31 -7.85 -13.97 -2.85
C ARG A 31 -7.33 -15.35 -3.28
N PRO A 32 -7.49 -15.74 -4.55
CA PRO A 32 -6.93 -16.98 -5.07
C PRO A 32 -5.44 -17.06 -4.71
N ARG A 33 -5.03 -18.17 -4.08
CA ARG A 33 -3.64 -18.43 -3.65
C ARG A 33 -3.03 -17.38 -2.69
N GLY A 34 -3.83 -16.45 -2.16
CA GLY A 34 -3.31 -15.31 -1.40
C GLY A 34 -2.61 -14.26 -2.26
N ASP A 35 -2.98 -14.16 -3.54
CA ASP A 35 -2.34 -13.26 -4.50
C ASP A 35 -2.55 -11.78 -4.16
N MET A 36 -1.44 -11.03 -4.14
CA MET A 36 -1.47 -9.56 -4.25
C MET A 36 -1.06 -9.16 -5.68
N TRP A 37 -1.97 -8.53 -6.43
CA TRP A 37 -1.69 -8.07 -7.80
C TRP A 37 -1.18 -6.63 -7.83
N GLU A 38 -1.34 -5.90 -6.73
CA GLU A 38 -0.95 -4.51 -6.56
C GLU A 38 0.47 -4.38 -6.01
N VAL A 39 1.10 -3.24 -6.31
CA VAL A 39 2.24 -2.77 -5.53
C VAL A 39 1.70 -2.16 -4.24
N ALA A 40 2.05 -2.74 -3.09
CA ALA A 40 1.70 -2.18 -1.80
C ALA A 40 2.74 -1.14 -1.39
N VAL A 41 2.33 0.11 -1.15
CA VAL A 41 3.19 1.20 -0.70
C VAL A 41 2.84 1.54 0.74
N TRP A 42 3.86 1.59 1.59
CA TRP A 42 3.72 1.96 3.00
C TRP A 42 3.53 3.47 3.13
N GLU A 43 2.31 3.89 3.44
CA GLU A 43 1.96 5.32 3.55
C GLU A 43 2.73 6.00 4.70
N ASP A 44 2.94 5.26 5.80
CA ASP A 44 3.66 5.75 6.97
C ASP A 44 5.17 5.93 6.73
N ALA A 45 5.70 5.31 5.66
CA ALA A 45 7.11 5.36 5.27
C ALA A 45 7.34 6.23 4.01
N LEU A 46 6.39 7.10 3.67
CA LEU A 46 6.53 8.08 2.60
C LEU A 46 7.16 9.38 3.14
N ALA A 47 8.31 9.77 2.62
CA ALA A 47 8.99 11.01 3.00
C ALA A 47 9.56 11.74 1.79
N SER A 48 9.81 13.05 1.92
CA SER A 48 10.46 13.85 0.89
C SER A 48 11.25 15.00 1.51
N ASP A 49 12.38 15.39 0.92
CA ASP A 49 13.24 16.47 1.39
C ASP A 49 13.36 17.65 0.40
N GLY A 50 12.41 17.75 -0.54
CA GLY A 50 12.34 18.79 -1.57
C GLY A 50 13.14 18.49 -2.83
N ARG A 51 14.07 17.50 -2.80
CA ARG A 51 14.77 17.01 -3.99
C ARG A 51 14.60 15.52 -4.19
N GLU A 52 14.41 14.78 -3.11
CA GLU A 52 14.27 13.32 -3.12
C GLU A 52 12.93 12.90 -2.51
N VAL A 53 12.44 11.75 -2.99
CA VAL A 53 11.27 11.07 -2.44
C VAL A 53 11.73 9.70 -1.98
N TYR A 54 11.45 9.39 -0.72
CA TYR A 54 11.72 8.11 -0.11
C TYR A 54 10.39 7.38 0.06
N LEU A 55 10.34 6.14 -0.42
CA LEU A 55 9.16 5.29 -0.30
C LEU A 55 9.58 3.85 -0.07
N THR A 56 8.81 3.14 0.77
CA THR A 56 8.94 1.70 0.96
C THR A 56 7.76 1.02 0.29
N PHE A 57 8.03 0.00 -0.51
CA PHE A 57 7.01 -0.75 -1.22
C PHE A 57 7.28 -2.25 -1.19
N GLN A 58 6.21 -3.02 -1.37
CA GLN A 58 6.20 -4.47 -1.41
C GLN A 58 5.64 -4.93 -2.76
N VAL A 59 6.28 -5.96 -3.30
CA VAL A 59 5.87 -6.67 -4.50
C VAL A 59 5.65 -8.13 -4.15
N HIS A 60 4.49 -8.67 -4.51
CA HIS A 60 4.26 -10.10 -4.53
C HIS A 60 4.66 -10.66 -5.90
N ASN A 61 5.91 -11.13 -5.99
CA ASN A 61 6.56 -11.55 -7.23
C ASN A 61 5.80 -12.67 -7.97
N GLU A 62 5.07 -13.52 -7.25
CA GLU A 62 4.31 -14.63 -7.84
C GLU A 62 3.08 -14.15 -8.62
N ALA A 63 2.54 -12.96 -8.33
CA ALA A 63 1.25 -12.53 -8.87
C ALA A 63 1.25 -11.18 -9.60
N ILE A 64 2.21 -10.27 -9.34
CA ILE A 64 2.18 -8.90 -9.86
C ILE A 64 2.05 -8.81 -11.39
N VAL A 65 2.62 -9.77 -12.14
CA VAL A 65 2.59 -9.77 -13.61
C VAL A 65 1.31 -10.37 -14.20
N ILE A 66 0.45 -11.00 -13.40
CA ILE A 66 -0.80 -11.62 -13.87
C ILE A 66 -1.69 -10.61 -14.63
N PRO A 67 -2.06 -9.45 -14.05
CA PRO A 67 -2.91 -8.51 -14.77
C PRO A 67 -2.23 -7.93 -16.03
N GLU A 68 -0.90 -7.77 -16.01
CA GLU A 68 -0.14 -7.27 -17.17
C GLU A 68 -0.22 -8.22 -18.37
N ASN A 69 -0.17 -9.53 -18.12
CA ASN A 69 -0.30 -10.53 -19.17
C ASN A 69 -1.70 -10.49 -19.82
N VAL A 70 -2.75 -10.27 -19.03
CA VAL A 70 -4.12 -10.17 -19.54
C VAL A 70 -4.26 -8.96 -20.46
N ASP A 71 -3.73 -7.80 -20.07
CA ASP A 71 -3.76 -6.59 -20.91
C ASP A 71 -2.89 -6.73 -22.16
N CYS A 72 -1.72 -7.34 -22.03
CA CYS A 72 -0.84 -7.65 -23.15
C CYS A 72 -1.55 -8.49 -24.22
N ILE A 73 -2.30 -9.53 -23.81
CA ILE A 73 -3.10 -10.35 -24.74
C ILE A 73 -4.12 -9.48 -25.47
N ARG A 74 -4.82 -8.57 -24.79
CA ARG A 74 -5.82 -7.70 -25.43
C ARG A 74 -5.20 -6.73 -26.42
N ALA A 75 -4.04 -6.16 -26.07
CA ALA A 75 -3.26 -5.29 -26.93
C ALA A 75 -2.77 -6.03 -28.19
N LEU A 76 -2.17 -7.21 -28.04
CA LEU A 76 -1.64 -8.01 -29.16
C LEU A 76 -2.73 -8.58 -30.06
N SER A 77 -3.88 -8.97 -29.51
CA SER A 77 -5.01 -9.49 -30.27
C SER A 77 -5.88 -8.39 -30.90
N GLY A 78 -5.69 -7.13 -30.53
CA GLY A 78 -6.54 -6.01 -30.96
C GLY A 78 -7.97 -6.05 -30.41
N THR A 79 -8.24 -6.84 -29.36
CA THR A 79 -9.59 -7.02 -28.82
C THR A 79 -10.06 -5.87 -27.93
N GLU A 80 -9.13 -5.08 -27.38
CA GLU A 80 -9.40 -3.80 -26.73
C GLU A 80 -8.25 -2.84 -27.05
N PRO A 81 -8.44 -1.86 -27.95
CA PRO A 81 -7.39 -0.92 -28.36
C PRO A 81 -7.16 0.19 -27.32
N ASP A 82 -8.10 0.41 -26.39
CA ASP A 82 -7.96 1.39 -25.32
C ASP A 82 -7.32 0.74 -24.08
N ALA A 83 -6.09 1.17 -23.78
CA ALA A 83 -5.32 0.66 -22.65
C ALA A 83 -6.03 0.89 -21.29
N ALA A 84 -6.64 2.05 -21.07
CA ALA A 84 -7.31 2.36 -19.81
C ALA A 84 -8.54 1.47 -19.60
N ARG A 85 -9.27 1.19 -20.69
CA ARG A 85 -10.40 0.25 -20.66
C ARG A 85 -9.95 -1.19 -20.42
N SER A 86 -8.85 -1.62 -21.03
CA SER A 86 -8.30 -2.97 -20.77
C SER A 86 -7.92 -3.13 -19.30
N ILE A 87 -7.16 -2.17 -18.76
CA ILE A 87 -6.74 -2.16 -17.35
C ILE A 87 -7.96 -2.21 -16.44
N ALA A 88 -8.94 -1.33 -16.64
CA ALA A 88 -10.16 -1.31 -15.83
C ALA A 88 -10.94 -2.64 -15.88
N LYS A 89 -11.00 -3.29 -17.04
CA LYS A 89 -11.65 -4.60 -17.21
C LYS A 89 -10.91 -5.70 -16.47
N THR A 90 -9.58 -5.72 -16.56
CA THR A 90 -8.72 -6.67 -15.82
C THR A 90 -8.87 -6.46 -14.32
N ASP A 91 -8.72 -5.22 -13.86
CA ASP A 91 -8.78 -4.85 -12.45
C ASP A 91 -10.14 -5.23 -11.84
N ALA A 92 -11.25 -4.93 -12.53
CA ALA A 92 -12.59 -5.33 -12.10
C ALA A 92 -12.77 -6.85 -12.04
N SER A 93 -12.18 -7.59 -12.98
CA SER A 93 -12.29 -9.06 -13.01
C SER A 93 -11.51 -9.76 -11.90
N LEU A 94 -10.39 -9.17 -11.47
CA LEU A 94 -9.54 -9.70 -10.41
C LEU A 94 -9.95 -9.17 -9.03
N GLY A 95 -10.67 -8.06 -8.95
CA GLY A 95 -10.97 -7.39 -7.68
C GLY A 95 -9.76 -6.61 -7.16
N ILE A 96 -9.03 -5.97 -8.06
CA ILE A 96 -7.91 -5.09 -7.73
C ILE A 96 -8.45 -3.84 -7.02
N THR A 97 -7.81 -3.44 -5.92
CA THR A 97 -8.24 -2.32 -5.07
C THR A 97 -7.07 -1.41 -4.70
N ARG A 98 -7.39 -0.16 -4.32
CA ARG A 98 -6.41 0.83 -3.82
C ARG A 98 -6.23 0.78 -2.30
N HIS A 99 -7.20 0.20 -1.61
CA HIS A 99 -7.20 0.01 -0.17
C HIS A 99 -7.73 -1.39 0.14
N PHE A 100 -6.95 -2.18 0.89
CA PHE A 100 -7.35 -3.52 1.29
C PHE A 100 -8.33 -3.51 2.46
N LEU A 101 -8.23 -2.51 3.33
CA LEU A 101 -9.04 -2.34 4.52
C LEU A 101 -9.84 -1.02 4.47
N PRO A 102 -11.00 -0.95 5.15
CA PRO A 102 -11.75 0.30 5.31
C PRO A 102 -10.88 1.35 6.02
N SER A 103 -10.99 2.63 5.64
CA SER A 103 -10.14 3.66 6.26
C SER A 103 -10.44 3.83 7.76
N SER A 104 -9.48 3.47 8.61
CA SER A 104 -9.49 3.68 10.05
C SER A 104 -8.93 5.08 10.41
N ARG A 105 -9.27 6.15 9.68
CA ARG A 105 -8.58 7.44 9.83
C ARG A 105 -9.09 8.26 11.03
N PRO A 106 -8.31 8.49 12.10
CA PRO A 106 -8.51 9.66 12.96
C PRO A 106 -8.09 10.96 12.21
N PRO A 107 -8.68 12.12 12.54
CA PRO A 107 -8.42 13.37 11.83
C PRO A 107 -6.93 13.75 11.86
N ARG A 108 -6.43 14.28 10.73
CA ARG A 108 -5.02 14.65 10.55
C ARG A 108 -4.68 15.79 11.52
N VAL A 109 -3.79 15.54 12.48
CA VAL A 109 -3.15 16.61 13.26
C VAL A 109 -2.12 17.27 12.35
N THR A 110 -2.35 18.53 12.01
CA THR A 110 -1.41 19.35 11.25
C THR A 110 -0.24 19.72 12.18
N PRO A 111 1.03 19.45 11.81
CA PRO A 111 2.16 19.96 12.59
C PRO A 111 2.18 21.48 12.45
N GLY A 112 1.81 22.21 13.50
CA GLY A 112 1.78 23.68 13.46
C GLY A 112 0.82 24.40 14.41
N GLN A 113 -0.03 23.71 15.17
CA GLN A 113 -0.75 24.34 16.30
C GLN A 113 -0.16 23.82 17.61
N GLY A 114 0.49 24.73 18.34
CA GLY A 114 1.30 24.44 19.52
C GLY A 114 0.51 23.80 20.64
N THR A 115 1.02 22.68 21.15
CA THR A 115 0.66 22.16 22.47
C THR A 115 1.45 22.93 23.52
N PRO A 116 0.82 23.49 24.59
CA PRO A 116 1.58 24.10 25.68
C PRO A 116 2.32 23.02 26.46
N ALA A 117 3.52 23.39 26.94
CA ALA A 117 4.46 22.55 27.65
C ALA A 117 3.92 22.03 29.00
N GLY A 118 4.23 20.76 29.29
CA GLY A 118 4.14 20.13 30.60
C GLY A 118 4.14 18.61 30.42
N SER A 119 4.97 17.79 31.06
CA SER A 119 5.98 17.97 32.09
C SER A 119 7.02 16.86 31.90
N LYS A 120 8.31 17.21 32.04
CA LYS A 120 9.45 16.28 32.02
C LYS A 120 9.27 15.18 33.07
N GLY A 121 9.08 13.93 32.64
CA GLY A 121 9.28 12.73 33.46
C GLY A 121 10.73 12.32 33.37
N ALA A 122 11.39 12.19 34.52
CA ALA A 122 12.82 12.03 34.66
C ALA A 122 13.35 10.69 34.10
N GLU A 123 14.55 10.76 33.53
CA GLU A 123 15.47 9.65 33.27
C GLU A 123 15.74 8.88 34.57
N GLU A 124 15.61 7.55 34.53
CA GLU A 124 16.12 6.67 35.58
C GLU A 124 17.45 6.04 35.10
N PRO A 125 18.53 6.12 35.91
CA PRO A 125 19.88 5.86 35.44
C PRO A 125 20.20 4.36 35.33
N THR A 126 20.88 4.00 34.24
CA THR A 126 21.50 2.69 34.06
C THR A 126 22.56 2.43 35.14
N ALA A 127 22.37 1.36 35.93
CA ALA A 127 23.38 0.87 36.87
C ALA A 127 24.24 -0.23 36.21
N PRO A 128 25.58 -0.23 36.38
CA PRO A 128 26.45 -1.28 35.86
C PRO A 128 26.59 -2.44 36.85
N ARG A 129 26.58 -3.68 36.33
CA ARG A 129 27.29 -4.85 36.89
C ARG A 129 27.78 -5.74 35.75
#